data_AF-A0A926DWD4-F1
#
_entry.id   AF-A0A926DWD4-F1
#
_cell.length_a   1.000
_cell.length_b   1.000
_cell.length_c   1.000
_cell.angle_alpha   90.00
_cell.angle_beta   90.00
_cell.angle_gamma   90.00
#
_symmetry.space_group_name_H-M   'P 1'
#
loop_
_entity.id
_entity.type
_entity.pdbx_description
1 polymer ?
#
loop_
_entity_poly.entity_id
_entity_poly.type
_entity_poly.pdbx_seq_one_letter_code
_entity_poly.pdbx_strand_id
1 'polypeptide(L)' 'MPAQWTAEIVGEMHLKGITAKQLAEHMGLNPKYVSVVLNGHREPKGAENRFRKALDEISLHAKK' A
#
# COMPACT_ATOMS: atom_id res chain seq x y z
N MET A 1 16.05 -4.81 -7.88
CA MET A 1 15.47 -5.21 -6.59
C MET A 1 14.34 -4.24 -6.27
N PRO A 2 13.17 -4.70 -5.78
CA PRO A 2 12.11 -3.78 -5.37
C PRO A 2 12.63 -2.81 -4.30
N ALA A 3 12.13 -1.59 -4.31
CA ALA A 3 12.54 -0.58 -3.34
C ALA A 3 12.21 -1.02 -1.91
N GLN A 4 13.07 -0.68 -0.95
CA GLN A 4 12.93 -1.12 0.45
C GLN A 4 11.55 -0.80 1.04
N TRP A 5 11.01 0.37 0.70
CA TRP A 5 9.73 0.84 1.20
C TRP A 5 8.54 -0.04 0.77
N THR A 6 8.61 -0.74 -0.37
CA THR A 6 7.52 -1.62 -0.79
C THR A 6 7.44 -2.85 0.11
N ALA A 7 8.59 -3.37 0.55
CA ALA A 7 8.64 -4.47 1.51
C ALA A 7 8.14 -4.04 2.89
N GLU A 8 8.47 -2.82 3.32
CA GLU A 8 7.97 -2.24 4.57
C GLU A 8 6.43 -2.12 4.56
N ILE A 9 5.86 -1.56 3.48
CA ILE A 9 4.40 -1.45 3.30
C ILE A 9 3.75 -2.83 3.37
N VAL A 10 4.27 -3.81 2.62
CA VAL A 10 3.71 -5.18 2.59
C VAL A 10 3.81 -5.86 3.97
N GLY A 11 4.89 -5.60 4.71
CA GLY A 11 5.06 -6.07 6.09
C GLY A 11 4.01 -5.46 7.03
N GLU A 12 3.85 -4.14 7.00
CA GLU A 12 2.83 -3.44 7.79
C GLU A 12 1.40 -3.89 7.44
N MET A 13 1.13 -4.11 6.15
CA MET A 13 -0.15 -4.64 5.68
C MET A 13 -0.46 -6.01 6.32
N HIS A 14 0.51 -6.92 6.37
CA HIS A 14 0.34 -8.21 7.02
C HIS A 14 0.10 -8.08 8.53
N LEU A 15 0.85 -7.20 9.22
CA LEU A 15 0.69 -6.97 10.65
C LEU A 15 -0.70 -6.40 11.00
N LYS A 16 -1.26 -5.56 10.13
CA LYS A 16 -2.55 -4.89 10.32
C LYS A 16 -3.73 -5.65 9.69
N GLY A 17 -3.47 -6.76 8.99
CA GLY A 17 -4.49 -7.50 8.25
C GLY A 17 -5.09 -6.74 7.06
N ILE A 18 -4.37 -5.75 6.52
CA ILE A 18 -4.81 -4.91 5.40
C ILE A 18 -4.46 -5.61 4.09
N THR A 19 -5.45 -5.76 3.21
CA THR A 19 -5.23 -6.36 1.88
C THR A 19 -4.90 -5.31 0.82
N ALA A 20 -4.19 -5.72 -0.24
CA ALA A 20 -3.93 -4.85 -1.39
C ALA A 20 -5.22 -4.36 -2.07
N LYS A 21 -6.30 -5.15 -1.98
CA LYS A 21 -7.62 -4.74 -2.45
C LYS A 21 -8.17 -3.58 -1.63
N GLN A 22 -8.15 -3.66 -0.29
CA GLN A 22 -8.58 -2.56 0.58
C GLN A 22 -7.75 -1.30 0.36
N LEU A 23 -6.43 -1.44 0.20
CA LEU A 23 -5.55 -0.32 -0.11
C LEU A 23 -5.93 0.32 -1.46
N ALA A 24 -6.20 -0.49 -2.48
CA ALA A 24 -6.63 -0.02 -3.79
C ALA A 24 -7.98 0.70 -3.75
N GLU A 25 -8.96 0.13 -3.04
CA GLU A 25 -10.29 0.74 -2.87
C GLU A 25 -10.20 2.08 -2.13
N HIS A 26 -9.43 2.16 -1.05
CA HIS A 26 -9.22 3.41 -0.31
C HIS A 26 -8.52 4.49 -1.14
N MET A 27 -7.56 4.10 -1.97
CA MET A 27 -6.84 5.04 -2.85
C MET A 27 -7.61 5.40 -4.14
N GLY A 28 -8.73 4.73 -4.42
CA GLY A 28 -9.45 4.84 -5.70
C GLY A 28 -8.61 4.35 -6.90
N LEU A 29 -7.73 3.37 -6.68
CA LEU A 29 -6.82 2.84 -7.70
C LEU A 29 -7.24 1.44 -8.15
N ASN A 30 -6.76 1.04 -9.32
CA ASN A 30 -6.95 -0.34 -9.78
C ASN A 30 -6.13 -1.31 -8.90
N PRO A 31 -6.71 -2.39 -8.36
CA PRO A 31 -5.99 -3.35 -7.53
C PRO A 31 -4.80 -4.00 -8.24
N LYS A 32 -4.88 -4.21 -9.56
CA LYS A 32 -3.75 -4.70 -10.36
C LYS A 32 -2.60 -3.70 -10.36
N TYR A 33 -2.90 -2.40 -10.43
CA TYR A 33 -1.89 -1.33 -10.37
C TYR A 33 -1.20 -1.26 -9.00
N VAL A 34 -1.96 -1.35 -7.92
CA VAL A 34 -1.41 -1.43 -6.56
C VAL A 34 -0.46 -2.63 -6.44
N SER A 35 -0.85 -3.79 -6.95
CA SER A 35 0.02 -4.97 -6.95
C SER A 35 1.32 -4.77 -7.74
N VAL A 36 1.32 -4.17 -8.93
CA VAL A 36 2.60 -3.91 -9.65
C VAL A 36 3.50 -2.91 -8.93
N VAL A 37 2.93 -1.92 -8.24
CA VAL A 37 3.73 -0.97 -7.44
C VAL A 37 4.33 -1.66 -6.21
N LEU A 38 3.54 -2.45 -5.48
CA LEU A 38 4.03 -3.19 -4.30
C LEU A 38 5.06 -4.27 -4.65
N ASN A 39 4.99 -4.85 -5.85
CA ASN A 39 6.01 -5.76 -6.37
C ASN A 39 7.26 -5.02 -6.91
N GLY A 40 7.30 -3.68 -6.83
CA GLY A 40 8.43 -2.88 -7.32
C GLY A 40 8.58 -2.88 -8.85
N HIS A 41 7.55 -3.29 -9.60
CA HIS A 41 7.57 -3.22 -11.07
C HIS A 41 7.30 -1.80 -11.58
N ARG A 42 6.75 -0.92 -10.73
CA ARG A 42 6.54 0.50 -11.03
C ARG A 42 6.83 1.36 -9.80
N GLU A 43 7.61 2.42 -10.01
CA GLU A 43 7.87 3.46 -9.01
C GLU A 43 7.44 4.84 -9.52
N PRO A 44 6.14 5.17 -9.41
CA PRO A 44 5.66 6.52 -9.68
C PRO A 44 6.24 7.51 -8.68
N LYS A 45 6.48 8.76 -9.12
CA LYS A 45 6.93 9.83 -8.22
C LYS A 45 5.95 10.00 -7.05
N GLY A 46 6.47 9.94 -5.82
CA GLY A 46 5.67 10.09 -4.60
C GLY A 46 4.81 8.87 -4.23
N ALA A 47 5.03 7.71 -4.85
CA ALA A 47 4.29 6.49 -4.53
C ALA A 47 4.45 6.09 -3.05
N GLU A 48 5.67 6.10 -2.51
CA GLU A 48 5.91 5.74 -1.12
C GLU A 48 5.03 6.53 -0.16
N ASN A 49 5.07 7.86 -0.24
CA ASN A 49 4.30 8.72 0.67
C ASN A 49 2.79 8.52 0.50
N ARG A 50 2.33 8.30 -0.74
CA ARG A 50 0.91 8.06 -1.03
C ARG A 50 0.42 6.72 -0.46
N PHE A 51 1.23 5.66 -0.58
CA PHE A 51 0.92 4.33 -0.07
C PHE A 51 1.02 4.27 1.46
N ARG A 52 2.08 4.85 2.06
CA ARG A 52 2.22 4.96 3.52
C ARG A 52 1.03 5.72 4.13
N LYS A 53 0.66 6.86 3.55
CA LYS A 53 -0.49 7.65 4.01
C LYS A 53 -1.80 6.86 3.95
N ALA A 54 -2.08 6.20 2.81
CA ALA A 54 -3.28 5.40 2.67
C ALA A 54 -3.33 4.24 3.67
N LEU A 55 -2.20 3.59 3.92
CA LEU A 55 -2.09 2.50 4.89
C LEU A 55 -2.33 2.98 6.32
N ASP A 56 -1.79 4.15 6.69
CA ASP A 56 -2.03 4.79 7.99
C ASP A 56 -3.51 5.15 8.17
N GLU A 57 -4.13 5.76 7.17
CA GLU A 57 -5.56 6.13 7.18
C GLU A 57 -6.48 4.90 7.37
N ILE A 58 -6.19 3.79 6.68
CA ILE A 58 -6.91 2.52 6.85
C ILE A 58 -6.69 1.96 8.25
N SER A 59 -5.44 1.98 8.74
CA SER A 59 -5.09 1.50 10.07
C SER A 59 -5.76 2.28 11.19
N LEU A 60 -5.99 3.58 11.00
CA LEU A 60 -6.71 4.43 11.94
C LEU A 60 -8.22 4.15 11.92
N HIS A 61 -8.81 3.90 10.74
CA HIS A 61 -10.23 3.58 10.61
C HIS A 61 -10.60 2.18 11.13
N ALA A 62 -9.69 1.20 11.06
CA ALA A 62 -9.94 -0.16 11.52
C ALA A 62 -10.02 -0.33 13.05
N LYS A 63 -9.68 0.70 13.84
CA LYS A 63 -9.67 0.68 15.32
C LYS A 63 -10.99 1.14 15.97
N LYS A 64 -12.08 1.27 15.22
CA LYS A 64 -13.37 1.78 15.73
C LYS A 64 -14.39 0.68 15.97
#